data_AF-A0A3A8HDD0-F1
#
_entry.id   AF-A0A3A8HDD0-F1
#
_cell.length_a   1.000
_cell.length_b   1.000
_cell.length_c   1.000
_cell.angle_alpha   90.00
_cell.angle_beta   90.00
_cell.angle_gamma   90.00
#
_symmetry.space_group_name_H-M   'P 1'
#
loop_
_entity.id
_entity.type
_entity.pdbx_description
1 polymer ?
#
loop_
_entity_poly.entity_id
_entity_poly.type
_entity_poly.pdbx_seq_one_letter_code
_entity_poly.pdbx_strand_id
1 'polypeptide(L)'
;MLSEKLDFDCVEAEQEAVCRFEARYRLRNGTSEAEVIDAAFLGLRTREVRVGFDEEPLPVTEGQADSMGPSPVERFGFTLTLPPGREGELWVRGVMQLEQRFLPSGYVWPAVQSRHALLSPGPARATHWDIDYLLGPIRTWAGNPTLHVTVRVPSAWEVGSSPDASARTLPVATGWRLRHEGEHGVAERSLTAESAPEWLNITLTKPQPWWIPGGVQLGLGARLGDGSRFMARLGYQLAAPESFLHSFSVETDFREQLVLTPLTQYATPQVVIIPSFGLGLGVPVQVLPEARPGLRLLADLHFGPLGAVLSWDHYPALWEGTDSFSRLILLFQVGL
;
A
#
# COMPACT_ATOMS: atom_id res chain seq x y z
N MET A 1 -4.33 -21.30 32.10
CA MET A 1 -3.51 -21.18 30.88
C MET A 1 -2.10 -20.73 31.25
N LEU A 2 -1.07 -21.30 30.61
CA LEU A 2 0.33 -21.00 30.89
C LEU A 2 0.94 -20.02 29.87
N SER A 3 0.66 -20.20 28.59
CA SER A 3 1.15 -19.32 27.51
C SER A 3 0.27 -19.44 26.28
N GLU A 4 0.33 -18.42 25.43
CA GLU A 4 -0.32 -18.40 24.13
C GLU A 4 0.69 -18.01 23.04
N LYS A 5 0.60 -18.67 21.89
CA LYS A 5 1.33 -18.29 20.68
C LYS A 5 0.33 -18.12 19.54
N LEU A 6 0.42 -16.99 18.86
CA LEU A 6 -0.36 -16.67 17.67
C LEU A 6 0.60 -16.50 16.51
N ASP A 7 0.43 -17.33 15.49
CA ASP A 7 1.21 -17.26 14.26
C ASP A 7 0.26 -16.95 13.10
N PHE A 8 0.57 -15.90 12.34
CA PHE A 8 -0.14 -15.51 11.14
C PHE A 8 0.83 -15.55 9.95
N ASP A 9 0.46 -16.24 8.89
CA ASP A 9 1.21 -16.30 7.62
C ASP A 9 0.32 -15.81 6.48
N CYS A 10 0.56 -14.58 6.06
CA CYS A 10 -0.31 -13.81 5.20
C CYS A 10 0.27 -13.65 3.79
N VAL A 11 -0.59 -13.75 2.79
CA VAL A 11 -0.26 -13.55 1.37
C VAL A 11 -1.36 -12.78 0.66
N GLU A 12 -1.03 -12.18 -0.48
CA GLU A 12 -2.04 -11.59 -1.38
C GLU A 12 -2.65 -12.67 -2.26
N ALA A 13 -3.99 -12.73 -2.31
CA ALA A 13 -4.74 -13.57 -3.23
C ALA A 13 -5.92 -12.79 -3.78
N GLU A 14 -6.01 -12.65 -5.12
CA GLU A 14 -7.14 -11.98 -5.79
C GLU A 14 -7.44 -10.56 -5.28
N GLN A 15 -6.39 -9.78 -4.93
CA GLN A 15 -6.46 -8.42 -4.36
C GLN A 15 -6.94 -8.35 -2.90
N GLU A 16 -7.21 -9.48 -2.26
CA GLU A 16 -7.45 -9.57 -0.81
C GLU A 16 -6.23 -10.17 -0.10
N ALA A 17 -6.12 -9.93 1.21
CA ALA A 17 -5.12 -10.59 2.03
C ALA A 17 -5.72 -11.87 2.63
N VAL A 18 -5.02 -12.99 2.48
CA VAL A 18 -5.40 -14.28 3.06
C VAL A 18 -4.31 -14.69 4.04
N CYS A 19 -4.69 -14.97 5.28
CA CYS A 19 -3.77 -15.42 6.30
C CYS A 19 -4.09 -16.85 6.74
N ARG A 20 -3.07 -17.71 6.78
CA ARG A 20 -3.12 -18.92 7.59
C ARG A 20 -2.82 -18.52 9.01
N PHE A 21 -3.71 -18.89 9.94
CA PHE A 21 -3.50 -18.61 11.35
C PHE A 21 -3.31 -19.90 12.12
N GLU A 22 -2.53 -19.81 13.19
CA GLU A 22 -2.36 -20.85 14.19
C GLU A 22 -2.33 -20.22 15.57
N ALA A 23 -3.28 -20.60 16.42
CA ALA A 23 -3.31 -20.24 17.83
C ALA A 23 -2.98 -21.47 18.67
N ARG A 24 -1.90 -21.39 19.47
CA ARG A 24 -1.47 -22.45 20.39
C ARG A 24 -1.61 -21.98 21.82
N TYR A 25 -2.30 -22.76 22.63
CA TYR A 25 -2.55 -22.51 24.04
C TYR A 25 -1.92 -23.64 24.86
N ARG A 26 -1.01 -23.29 25.77
CA ARG A 26 -0.47 -24.25 26.73
C ARG A 26 -1.39 -24.31 27.94
N LEU A 27 -2.06 -25.44 28.12
CA LEU A 27 -3.09 -25.65 29.13
C LEU A 27 -2.60 -26.62 30.19
N ARG A 28 -3.07 -26.44 31.43
CA ARG A 28 -2.84 -27.36 32.53
C ARG A 28 -4.09 -27.45 33.38
N ASN A 29 -4.58 -28.66 33.60
CA ASN A 29 -5.60 -28.90 34.61
C ASN A 29 -4.95 -28.81 36.00
N GLY A 30 -5.30 -27.76 36.76
CA GLY A 30 -4.77 -27.50 38.10
C GLY A 30 -5.52 -28.23 39.22
N THR A 31 -6.55 -29.00 38.88
CA THR A 31 -7.43 -29.65 39.85
C THR A 31 -7.11 -31.14 40.01
N SER A 32 -7.69 -31.75 41.05
CA SER A 32 -7.59 -33.19 41.32
C SER A 32 -8.59 -34.04 40.54
N GLU A 33 -9.48 -33.42 39.77
CA GLU A 33 -10.53 -34.08 39.00
C GLU A 33 -10.33 -33.84 37.50
N ALA A 34 -10.94 -34.68 36.66
CA ALA A 34 -10.89 -34.46 35.22
C ALA A 34 -11.78 -33.25 34.88
N GLU A 35 -11.26 -32.32 34.08
CA GLU A 35 -12.02 -31.17 33.59
C GLU A 35 -12.52 -31.45 32.17
N VAL A 36 -13.78 -31.13 31.92
CA VAL A 36 -14.37 -31.13 30.57
C VAL A 36 -14.60 -29.68 30.19
N ILE A 37 -13.97 -29.26 29.10
CA ILE A 37 -14.01 -27.90 28.58
C ILE A 37 -14.80 -27.90 27.28
N ASP A 38 -15.98 -27.28 27.31
CA ASP A 38 -16.74 -26.95 26.11
C ASP A 38 -16.33 -25.56 25.64
N ALA A 39 -15.64 -25.51 24.50
CA ALA A 39 -15.08 -24.28 23.95
C ALA A 39 -15.54 -24.06 22.51
N ALA A 40 -15.37 -22.83 22.03
CA ALA A 40 -15.58 -22.52 20.64
C ALA A 40 -14.57 -21.48 20.15
N PHE A 41 -14.11 -21.66 18.92
CA PHE A 41 -13.43 -20.62 18.18
C PHE A 41 -14.49 -19.80 17.42
N LEU A 42 -14.37 -18.47 17.51
CA LEU A 42 -15.24 -17.53 16.80
C LEU A 42 -14.39 -16.77 15.78
N GLY A 43 -14.81 -16.82 14.52
CA GLY A 43 -14.09 -16.20 13.42
C GLY A 43 -15.02 -15.46 12.46
N LEU A 44 -14.46 -14.48 11.76
CA LEU A 44 -15.10 -13.79 10.64
C LEU A 44 -14.38 -14.21 9.36
N ARG A 45 -15.13 -14.68 8.35
CA ARG A 45 -14.60 -15.14 7.06
C ARG A 45 -13.48 -16.18 7.25
N THR A 46 -13.71 -17.14 8.13
CA THR A 46 -12.74 -18.17 8.53
C THR A 46 -13.16 -19.52 7.98
N ARG A 47 -12.23 -20.24 7.38
CA ARG A 47 -12.51 -21.55 6.78
C ARG A 47 -11.45 -22.57 7.16
N GLU A 48 -11.79 -23.83 6.94
CA GLU A 48 -10.90 -24.98 7.15
C GLU A 48 -10.36 -25.04 8.59
N VAL A 49 -11.19 -24.65 9.57
CA VAL A 49 -10.78 -24.61 10.97
C VAL A 49 -10.57 -26.03 11.49
N ARG A 50 -9.39 -26.27 12.06
CA ARG A 50 -9.01 -27.53 12.69
C ARG A 50 -8.57 -27.24 14.10
N VAL A 51 -8.98 -28.11 15.02
CA VAL A 51 -8.63 -28.03 16.43
C VAL A 51 -7.98 -29.33 16.84
N GLY A 52 -6.99 -29.29 17.70
CA GLY A 52 -6.41 -30.49 18.29
C GLY A 52 -5.65 -30.22 19.58
N PHE A 53 -5.29 -31.29 20.27
CA PHE A 53 -4.60 -31.26 21.56
C PHE A 53 -3.44 -32.26 21.54
N ASP A 54 -2.22 -31.81 21.86
CA ASP A 54 -1.00 -32.64 21.80
C ASP A 54 -0.86 -33.43 20.49
N GLU A 55 -1.06 -32.74 19.35
CA GLU A 55 -1.05 -33.29 17.98
C GLU A 55 -2.26 -34.16 17.60
N GLU A 56 -3.14 -34.52 18.53
CA GLU A 56 -4.35 -35.29 18.24
C GLU A 56 -5.51 -34.36 17.80
N PRO A 57 -6.15 -34.61 16.65
CA PRO A 57 -7.26 -33.79 16.20
C PRO A 57 -8.51 -34.00 17.07
N LEU A 58 -9.20 -32.92 17.40
CA LEU A 58 -10.49 -32.92 18.09
C LEU A 58 -11.65 -32.78 17.09
N PRO A 59 -12.80 -33.40 17.36
CA PRO A 59 -13.99 -33.20 16.53
C PRO A 59 -14.48 -31.75 16.65
N VAL A 60 -14.73 -31.13 15.50
CA VAL A 60 -15.21 -29.74 15.41
C VAL A 60 -16.64 -29.75 14.88
N THR A 61 -17.52 -29.03 15.57
CA THR A 61 -18.91 -28.80 15.12
C THR A 61 -19.03 -27.37 14.61
N GLU A 62 -19.37 -27.21 13.34
CA GLU A 62 -19.60 -25.91 12.71
C GLU A 62 -21.03 -25.43 12.98
N GLY A 63 -21.16 -24.16 13.34
CA GLY A 63 -22.45 -23.50 13.51
C GLY A 63 -22.33 -21.99 13.26
N GLN A 64 -23.46 -21.33 13.06
CA GLN A 64 -23.53 -19.87 13.02
C GLN A 64 -23.79 -19.35 14.43
N ALA A 65 -23.06 -18.31 14.85
CA ALA A 65 -23.38 -17.58 16.07
C ALA A 65 -24.25 -16.36 15.74
N ASP A 66 -25.23 -16.07 16.59
CA ASP A 66 -26.02 -14.84 16.49
C ASP A 66 -25.08 -13.63 16.61
N SER A 67 -24.98 -12.88 15.52
CA SER A 67 -24.18 -11.67 15.42
C SER A 67 -25.08 -10.47 15.76
N MET A 68 -24.62 -9.60 16.67
CA MET A 68 -25.21 -8.26 16.85
C MET A 68 -24.73 -7.26 15.76
N GLY A 69 -23.95 -7.72 14.77
CA GLY A 69 -23.39 -6.91 13.69
C GLY A 69 -23.83 -7.34 12.30
N PRO A 70 -23.41 -6.61 11.24
CA PRO A 70 -23.86 -6.83 9.86
C PRO A 70 -23.30 -8.12 9.22
N SER A 71 -22.26 -8.72 9.79
CA SER A 71 -21.62 -9.94 9.26
C SER A 71 -21.87 -11.13 10.19
N PRO A 72 -22.26 -12.31 9.68
CA PRO A 72 -22.43 -13.50 10.50
C PRO A 72 -21.07 -13.95 11.03
N VAL A 73 -21.01 -14.27 12.33
CA VAL A 73 -19.82 -14.83 12.99
C VAL A 73 -19.92 -16.36 12.89
N GLU A 74 -18.88 -16.98 12.37
CA GLU A 74 -18.78 -18.44 12.31
C GLU A 74 -18.29 -18.97 13.66
N ARG A 75 -18.92 -20.04 14.14
CA ARG A 75 -18.62 -20.68 15.42
C ARG A 75 -18.19 -22.11 15.18
N PHE A 76 -17.02 -22.45 15.72
CA PHE A 76 -16.42 -23.77 15.63
C PHE A 76 -16.29 -24.34 17.04
N GLY A 77 -17.29 -25.13 17.45
CA GLY A 77 -17.35 -25.72 18.79
C GLY A 77 -16.54 -27.01 18.89
N PHE A 78 -15.93 -27.25 20.05
CA PHE A 78 -15.21 -28.49 20.37
C PHE A 78 -15.24 -28.76 21.88
N THR A 79 -15.08 -30.03 22.25
CA THR A 79 -14.98 -30.47 23.64
C THR A 79 -13.60 -31.04 23.88
N LEU A 80 -12.94 -30.59 24.96
CA LEU A 80 -11.64 -31.08 25.40
C LEU A 80 -11.79 -31.69 26.80
N THR A 81 -11.29 -32.91 27.00
CA THR A 81 -11.21 -33.53 28.33
C THR A 81 -9.77 -33.54 28.81
N LEU A 82 -9.50 -32.90 29.95
CA LEU A 82 -8.17 -32.82 30.56
C LEU A 82 -8.14 -33.64 31.86
N PRO A 83 -7.37 -34.74 31.92
CA PRO A 83 -7.15 -35.47 33.17
C PRO A 83 -6.53 -34.61 34.28
N PRO A 84 -6.68 -34.99 35.56
CA PRO A 84 -6.09 -34.28 36.69
C PRO A 84 -4.59 -34.05 36.50
N GLY A 85 -4.11 -32.82 36.70
CA GLY A 85 -2.70 -32.47 36.58
C GLY A 85 -2.11 -32.54 35.16
N ARG A 86 -2.89 -32.93 34.13
CA ARG A 86 -2.41 -33.01 32.75
C ARG A 86 -2.10 -31.62 32.23
N GLU A 87 -0.94 -31.49 31.61
CA GLU A 87 -0.53 -30.33 30.84
C GLU A 87 -0.38 -30.73 29.37
N GLY A 88 -0.78 -29.86 28.44
CA GLY A 88 -0.63 -30.08 27.01
C GLY A 88 -0.90 -28.83 26.18
N GLU A 89 -0.78 -28.96 24.87
CA GLU A 89 -0.94 -27.87 23.90
C GLU A 89 -2.22 -28.03 23.08
N LEU A 90 -3.17 -27.12 23.28
CA LEU A 90 -4.33 -26.96 22.40
C LEU A 90 -3.91 -26.09 21.22
N TRP A 91 -4.19 -26.52 19.99
CA TRP A 91 -3.97 -25.72 18.80
C TRP A 91 -5.28 -25.54 18.02
N VAL A 92 -5.44 -24.35 17.44
CA VAL A 92 -6.51 -24.00 16.50
C VAL A 92 -5.86 -23.43 15.26
N ARG A 93 -6.14 -24.01 14.10
CA ARG A 93 -5.57 -23.61 12.81
C ARG A 93 -6.67 -23.36 11.80
N GLY A 94 -6.46 -22.44 10.89
CA GLY A 94 -7.41 -22.22 9.80
C GLY A 94 -6.91 -21.18 8.81
N VAL A 95 -7.80 -20.79 7.90
CA VAL A 95 -7.55 -19.75 6.91
C VAL A 95 -8.54 -18.62 7.13
N MET A 96 -8.05 -17.39 7.25
CA MET A 96 -8.86 -16.18 7.35
C MET A 96 -8.67 -15.30 6.11
N GLN A 97 -9.78 -14.74 5.63
CA GLN A 97 -9.78 -13.78 4.52
C GLN A 97 -10.03 -12.39 5.08
N LEU A 98 -9.05 -11.50 4.89
CA LEU A 98 -9.09 -10.15 5.44
C LEU A 98 -9.76 -9.19 4.47
N GLU A 99 -10.68 -8.39 5.00
CA GLU A 99 -11.28 -7.29 4.24
C GLU A 99 -10.33 -6.09 4.18
N GLN A 100 -10.32 -5.42 3.04
CA GLN A 100 -9.56 -4.19 2.87
C GLN A 100 -10.19 -3.09 3.73
N ARG A 101 -9.36 -2.48 4.59
CA ARG A 101 -9.74 -1.28 5.34
C ARG A 101 -9.94 -0.12 4.36
N PHE A 102 -11.18 0.38 4.29
CA PHE A 102 -11.49 1.57 3.50
C PHE A 102 -11.03 2.83 4.23
N LEU A 103 -9.93 3.42 3.76
CA LEU A 103 -9.53 4.79 4.15
C LEU A 103 -10.02 5.75 3.06
N PRO A 104 -10.99 6.64 3.37
CA PRO A 104 -11.51 7.57 2.38
C PRO A 104 -10.37 8.47 1.90
N SER A 105 -10.05 8.37 0.62
CA SER A 105 -9.26 9.40 -0.04
C SER A 105 -10.07 10.68 -0.06
N GLY A 106 -9.49 11.79 0.38
CA GLY A 106 -10.10 13.09 0.11
C GLY A 106 -10.28 13.35 -1.39
N TYR A 107 -10.71 14.57 -1.72
CA TYR A 107 -10.93 15.03 -3.09
C TYR A 107 -9.64 15.39 -3.85
N VAL A 108 -8.55 14.68 -3.55
CA VAL A 108 -7.19 14.95 -4.03
C VAL A 108 -6.76 13.81 -4.94
N TRP A 109 -6.44 14.14 -6.19
CA TRP A 109 -5.92 13.17 -7.16
C TRP A 109 -4.44 13.41 -7.43
N PRO A 110 -3.60 12.36 -7.41
CA PRO A 110 -2.21 12.43 -7.82
C PRO A 110 -2.07 13.08 -9.19
N ALA A 111 -1.07 13.93 -9.37
CA ALA A 111 -0.89 14.69 -10.61
C ALA A 111 -0.79 13.79 -11.85
N VAL A 112 -0.06 12.68 -11.75
CA VAL A 112 0.09 11.74 -12.87
C VAL A 112 -1.24 11.09 -13.27
N GLN A 113 -2.09 10.75 -12.30
CA GLN A 113 -3.38 10.11 -12.56
C GLN A 113 -4.40 11.09 -13.13
N SER A 114 -4.42 12.33 -12.63
CA SER A 114 -5.33 13.35 -13.14
C SER A 114 -4.98 13.74 -14.58
N ARG A 115 -3.69 13.74 -14.93
CA ARG A 115 -3.18 14.06 -16.27
C ARG A 115 -3.36 12.92 -17.29
N HIS A 116 -3.39 11.66 -16.85
CA HIS A 116 -3.40 10.48 -17.72
C HIS A 116 -4.62 9.59 -17.47
N ALA A 117 -5.82 10.15 -17.66
CA ALA A 117 -7.05 9.49 -17.24
C ALA A 117 -7.38 8.18 -18.00
N LEU A 118 -6.81 7.94 -19.18
CA LEU A 118 -7.07 6.73 -19.98
C LEU A 118 -6.01 5.65 -19.75
N LEU A 119 -4.75 6.04 -19.59
CA LEU A 119 -3.60 5.12 -19.53
C LEU A 119 -3.02 4.95 -18.11
N SER A 120 -3.27 5.87 -17.19
CA SER A 120 -2.83 5.69 -15.80
C SER A 120 -3.60 4.53 -15.17
N PRO A 121 -2.93 3.60 -14.48
CA PRO A 121 -3.64 2.70 -13.59
C PRO A 121 -4.43 3.53 -12.58
N GLY A 122 -5.53 2.96 -12.09
CA GLY A 122 -6.34 3.55 -11.02
C GLY A 122 -5.48 3.90 -9.81
N PRO A 123 -6.02 4.67 -8.85
CA PRO A 123 -5.23 5.23 -7.76
C PRO A 123 -4.48 4.16 -7.00
N ALA A 124 -3.16 4.08 -7.24
CA ALA A 124 -2.26 3.22 -6.49
C ALA A 124 -2.21 3.76 -5.06
N ARG A 125 -2.90 3.09 -4.15
CA ARG A 125 -2.99 3.51 -2.74
C ARG A 125 -2.35 2.45 -1.88
N ALA A 126 -1.84 2.88 -0.74
CA ALA A 126 -1.52 1.95 0.32
C ALA A 126 -2.79 1.15 0.68
N THR A 127 -2.70 -0.18 0.57
CA THR A 127 -3.77 -1.09 0.94
C THR A 127 -3.54 -1.54 2.36
N HIS A 128 -4.60 -1.51 3.18
CA HIS A 128 -4.51 -1.84 4.59
C HIS A 128 -5.49 -2.98 4.87
N TRP A 129 -5.07 -3.95 5.67
CA TRP A 129 -5.91 -5.02 6.17
C TRP A 129 -5.73 -5.11 7.68
N ASP A 130 -6.81 -5.39 8.40
CA ASP A 130 -6.78 -5.52 9.85
C ASP A 130 -7.07 -6.96 10.27
N ILE A 131 -6.29 -7.46 11.22
CA ILE A 131 -6.57 -8.68 11.98
C ILE A 131 -6.92 -8.23 13.39
N ASP A 132 -8.16 -8.46 13.78
CA ASP A 132 -8.63 -8.20 15.14
C ASP A 132 -8.77 -9.52 15.89
N TYR A 133 -8.02 -9.63 16.99
CA TYR A 133 -8.03 -10.81 17.84
C TYR A 133 -8.50 -10.44 19.25
N LEU A 134 -9.63 -11.01 19.65
CA LEU A 134 -10.25 -10.71 20.93
C LEU A 134 -9.53 -11.46 22.06
N LEU A 135 -8.80 -10.72 22.91
CA LEU A 135 -8.10 -11.26 24.08
C LEU A 135 -9.00 -11.33 25.32
N GLY A 136 -10.17 -10.66 25.29
CA GLY A 136 -11.16 -10.67 26.37
C GLY A 136 -11.51 -12.07 26.90
N PRO A 137 -11.93 -13.03 26.05
CA PRO A 137 -12.26 -14.39 26.49
C PRO A 137 -11.09 -15.12 27.15
N ILE A 138 -9.85 -14.86 26.72
CA ILE A 138 -8.67 -15.51 27.26
C ILE A 138 -8.37 -15.06 28.70
N ARG A 139 -8.77 -13.84 29.07
CA ARG A 139 -8.69 -13.36 30.47
C ARG A 139 -9.58 -14.15 31.44
N THR A 140 -10.56 -14.90 30.94
CA THR A 140 -11.40 -15.77 31.78
C THR A 140 -10.69 -17.04 32.24
N TRP A 141 -9.54 -17.36 31.65
CA TRP A 141 -8.75 -18.53 32.01
C TRP A 141 -7.84 -18.22 33.19
N ALA A 142 -7.73 -19.13 34.15
CA ALA A 142 -6.86 -18.94 35.31
C ALA A 142 -5.37 -18.81 34.89
N GLY A 143 -4.69 -17.72 35.31
CA GLY A 143 -3.25 -17.48 35.10
C GLY A 143 -2.90 -16.05 34.66
N ASN A 144 -1.60 -15.78 34.46
CA ASN A 144 -1.09 -14.57 33.80
C ASN A 144 -0.20 -14.99 32.61
N PRO A 145 -0.80 -15.45 31.51
CA PRO A 145 -0.08 -15.99 30.37
C PRO A 145 0.74 -14.90 29.67
N THR A 146 1.88 -15.30 29.12
CA THR A 146 2.58 -14.51 28.10
C THR A 146 2.05 -14.90 26.72
N LEU A 147 1.66 -13.89 25.95
CA LEU A 147 1.22 -13.98 24.57
C LEU A 147 2.38 -13.63 23.65
N HIS A 148 2.73 -14.53 22.75
CA HIS A 148 3.69 -14.28 21.68
C HIS A 148 2.95 -14.24 20.34
N VAL A 149 3.16 -13.18 19.57
CA VAL A 149 2.50 -12.97 18.28
C VAL A 149 3.58 -12.89 17.21
N THR A 150 3.46 -13.73 16.20
CA THR A 150 4.30 -13.72 15.00
C THR A 150 3.43 -13.46 13.79
N VAL A 151 3.85 -12.51 12.95
CA VAL A 151 3.17 -12.20 11.69
C VAL A 151 4.19 -12.27 10.58
N ARG A 152 4.00 -13.19 9.64
CA ARG A 152 4.78 -13.32 8.42
C ARG A 152 3.98 -12.74 7.26
N VAL A 153 4.59 -11.81 6.54
CA VAL A 153 4.02 -11.12 5.38
C VAL A 153 5.03 -11.10 4.23
N PRO A 154 4.61 -10.85 2.98
CA PRO A 154 5.56 -10.55 1.90
C PRO A 154 6.48 -9.40 2.29
N SER A 155 7.75 -9.44 1.88
CA SER A 155 8.76 -8.42 2.23
C SER A 155 8.40 -6.99 1.83
N ALA A 156 7.52 -6.84 0.83
CA ALA A 156 7.02 -5.55 0.39
C ALA A 156 5.95 -4.96 1.34
N TRP A 157 5.45 -5.72 2.32
CA TRP A 157 4.41 -5.28 3.26
C TRP A 157 5.00 -4.85 4.59
N GLU A 158 4.28 -3.98 5.29
CA GLU A 158 4.61 -3.50 6.63
C GLU A 158 3.59 -4.03 7.65
N VAL A 159 4.04 -4.26 8.89
CA VAL A 159 3.19 -4.68 10.01
C VAL A 159 3.19 -3.60 11.07
N GLY A 160 2.00 -3.22 11.54
CA GLY A 160 1.83 -2.25 12.61
C GLY A 160 0.62 -2.57 13.49
N SER A 161 0.28 -1.64 14.37
CA SER A 161 -0.96 -1.67 15.15
C SER A 161 -1.64 -0.32 15.05
N SER A 162 -2.98 -0.30 14.98
CA SER A 162 -3.75 0.91 15.14
C SER A 162 -4.15 1.10 16.60
N PRO A 163 -3.86 2.24 17.25
CA PRO A 163 -4.25 2.49 18.65
C PRO A 163 -5.77 2.67 18.83
N ASP A 164 -6.48 2.94 17.74
CA ASP A 164 -7.93 2.96 17.67
C ASP A 164 -8.38 1.97 16.59
N ALA A 165 -9.29 1.06 16.93
CA ALA A 165 -9.93 0.15 15.98
C ALA A 165 -10.82 0.92 14.99
N SER A 166 -11.06 2.22 15.21
CA SER A 166 -11.72 3.07 14.23
C SER A 166 -10.86 3.21 12.96
N ALA A 167 -11.53 3.20 11.81
CA ALA A 167 -10.94 3.26 10.47
C ALA A 167 -10.23 4.59 10.12
N ARG A 168 -9.75 5.37 11.10
CA ARG A 168 -9.28 6.76 10.90
C ARG A 168 -7.81 6.99 11.26
N THR A 169 -7.19 6.11 12.02
CA THR A 169 -5.77 6.24 12.39
C THR A 169 -4.90 5.41 11.46
N LEU A 170 -3.73 5.97 11.10
CA LEU A 170 -2.70 5.25 10.40
C LEU A 170 -2.04 4.25 11.36
N PRO A 171 -1.63 3.06 10.87
CA PRO A 171 -0.95 2.08 11.69
C PRO A 171 0.41 2.59 12.15
N VAL A 172 0.78 2.22 13.38
CA VAL A 172 2.07 2.57 13.98
C VAL A 172 2.83 1.27 14.26
N ALA A 173 4.10 1.19 13.83
CA ALA A 173 4.94 0.01 14.01
C ALA A 173 5.45 -0.20 15.47
N THR A 174 4.94 0.56 16.44
CA THR A 174 5.45 0.53 17.82
C THR A 174 5.17 -0.83 18.49
N GLY A 175 6.20 -1.37 19.14
CA GLY A 175 6.10 -2.63 19.91
C GLY A 175 6.32 -3.91 19.09
N TRP A 176 6.54 -3.80 17.78
CA TRP A 176 6.92 -4.93 16.93
C TRP A 176 8.44 -5.01 16.76
N ARG A 177 8.99 -6.22 16.82
CA ARG A 177 10.35 -6.54 16.42
C ARG A 177 10.30 -7.07 15.00
N LEU A 178 10.89 -6.34 14.07
CA LEU A 178 10.88 -6.68 12.64
C LEU A 178 12.18 -7.40 12.27
N ARG A 179 12.07 -8.51 11.54
CA ARG A 179 13.18 -9.21 10.89
C ARG A 179 12.80 -9.58 9.46
N HIS A 180 13.80 -9.77 8.61
CA HIS A 180 13.60 -10.22 7.23
C HIS A 180 14.10 -11.66 7.08
N GLU A 181 13.28 -12.50 6.46
CA GLU A 181 13.56 -13.91 6.16
C GLU A 181 13.37 -14.15 4.65
N GLY A 182 14.38 -13.82 3.84
CA GLY A 182 14.31 -13.92 2.38
C GLY A 182 13.22 -13.01 1.80
N GLU A 183 12.26 -13.60 1.10
CA GLU A 183 11.12 -12.88 0.49
C GLU A 183 10.03 -12.47 1.49
N HIS A 184 10.21 -12.73 2.79
CA HIS A 184 9.21 -12.44 3.82
C HIS A 184 9.73 -11.46 4.87
N GLY A 185 8.85 -10.56 5.31
CA GLY A 185 9.00 -9.82 6.55
C GLY A 185 8.35 -10.60 7.69
N VAL A 186 9.02 -10.68 8.83
CA VAL A 186 8.49 -11.30 10.05
C VAL A 186 8.46 -10.27 11.17
N ALA A 187 7.28 -10.04 11.72
CA ALA A 187 7.03 -9.15 12.83
C ALA A 187 6.68 -9.96 14.08
N GLU A 188 7.40 -9.71 15.17
CA GLU A 188 7.20 -10.40 16.44
C GLU A 188 6.81 -9.40 17.53
N ARG A 189 5.82 -9.75 18.35
CA ARG A 189 5.40 -8.99 19.52
C ARG A 189 5.15 -9.92 20.69
N SER A 190 5.45 -9.46 21.90
CA SER A 190 5.17 -10.22 23.12
C SER A 190 4.43 -9.34 24.11
N LEU A 191 3.36 -9.87 24.69
CA LEU A 191 2.46 -9.19 25.61
C LEU A 191 2.27 -10.07 26.86
N THR A 192 2.12 -9.45 28.02
CA THR A 192 1.65 -10.14 29.23
C THR A 192 0.14 -9.94 29.36
N ALA A 193 -0.57 -10.84 30.03
CA ALA A 193 -2.02 -10.70 30.16
C ALA A 193 -2.45 -9.38 30.84
N GLU A 194 -1.63 -8.85 31.76
CA GLU A 194 -1.84 -7.55 32.40
C GLU A 194 -1.70 -6.36 31.44
N SER A 195 -0.78 -6.44 30.48
CA SER A 195 -0.50 -5.36 29.51
C SER A 195 -1.23 -5.52 28.19
N ALA A 196 -1.83 -6.70 27.96
CA ALA A 196 -2.59 -7.01 26.76
C ALA A 196 -3.84 -6.14 26.68
N PRO A 197 -4.13 -5.48 25.55
CA PRO A 197 -5.41 -4.82 25.34
C PRO A 197 -6.56 -5.84 25.35
N GLU A 198 -7.81 -5.36 25.43
CA GLU A 198 -8.98 -6.24 25.27
C GLU A 198 -9.06 -6.82 23.84
N TRP A 199 -8.57 -6.05 22.86
CA TRP A 199 -8.52 -6.38 21.44
C TRP A 199 -7.10 -6.16 20.95
N LEU A 200 -6.49 -7.20 20.38
CA LEU A 200 -5.23 -7.08 19.65
C LEU A 200 -5.54 -6.77 18.20
N ASN A 201 -5.24 -5.54 17.78
CA ASN A 201 -5.29 -5.15 16.38
C ASN A 201 -3.89 -5.28 15.76
N ILE A 202 -3.83 -5.97 14.62
CA ILE A 202 -2.64 -6.09 13.77
C ILE A 202 -3.02 -5.52 12.41
N THR A 203 -2.35 -4.46 11.97
CA THR A 203 -2.58 -3.89 10.65
C THR A 203 -1.46 -4.31 9.70
N LEU A 204 -1.85 -4.86 8.55
CA LEU A 204 -0.96 -5.18 7.44
C LEU A 204 -1.09 -4.06 6.40
N THR A 205 0.03 -3.48 5.99
CA THR A 205 0.05 -2.39 5.01
C THR A 205 0.85 -2.82 3.79
N LYS A 206 0.20 -2.88 2.63
CA LYS A 206 0.89 -2.89 1.34
C LYS A 206 1.12 -1.43 0.93
N PRO A 207 2.37 -0.91 0.98
CA PRO A 207 2.66 0.47 0.68
C PRO A 207 2.34 0.78 -0.78
N GLN A 208 2.09 2.06 -1.05
CA GLN A 208 1.96 2.56 -2.40
C GLN A 208 3.27 2.33 -3.17
N PRO A 209 3.23 1.88 -4.44
CA PRO A 209 4.43 1.71 -5.23
C PRO A 209 5.18 3.04 -5.37
N TRP A 210 6.51 2.97 -5.26
CA TRP A 210 7.41 4.12 -5.43
C TRP A 210 7.26 4.80 -6.80
N TRP A 211 6.94 4.01 -7.83
CA TRP A 211 6.73 4.48 -9.18
C TRP A 211 5.27 4.26 -9.58
N ILE A 212 4.69 5.26 -10.24
CA ILE A 212 3.33 5.21 -10.77
C ILE A 212 3.44 5.46 -12.27
N PRO A 213 3.11 4.48 -13.13
CA PRO A 213 3.12 4.73 -14.55
C PRO A 213 2.04 5.78 -14.86
N GLY A 214 2.38 6.74 -15.72
CA GLY A 214 1.41 7.70 -16.22
C GLY A 214 0.94 7.26 -17.60
N GLY A 215 1.25 8.08 -18.60
CA GLY A 215 0.80 7.81 -19.94
C GLY A 215 1.46 8.69 -20.99
N VAL A 216 0.84 8.72 -22.15
CA VAL A 216 1.33 9.45 -23.31
C VAL A 216 0.86 10.89 -23.23
N GLN A 217 1.73 11.82 -23.59
CA GLN A 217 1.42 13.25 -23.71
C GLN A 217 1.52 13.65 -25.18
N LEU A 218 0.45 14.26 -25.68
CA LEU A 218 0.42 14.87 -27.00
C LEU A 218 0.28 16.37 -26.84
N GLY A 219 1.16 17.14 -27.48
CA GLY A 219 1.15 18.59 -27.40
C GLY A 219 1.22 19.24 -28.77
N LEU A 220 0.48 20.32 -28.95
CA LEU A 220 0.57 21.21 -30.11
C LEU A 220 0.68 22.65 -29.63
N GLY A 221 1.44 23.47 -30.33
CA GLY A 221 1.53 24.88 -30.00
C GLY A 221 2.55 25.61 -30.84
N ALA A 222 3.23 26.59 -30.26
CA ALA A 222 4.12 27.45 -30.99
C ALA A 222 5.34 27.88 -30.18
N ARG A 223 6.44 28.10 -30.91
CA ARG A 223 7.55 28.93 -30.45
C ARG A 223 7.12 30.39 -30.49
N LEU A 224 7.40 31.13 -29.43
CA LEU A 224 7.11 32.55 -29.29
C LEU A 224 8.34 33.39 -29.68
N GLY A 225 8.13 34.57 -30.28
CA GLY A 225 9.17 35.50 -30.77
C GLY A 225 9.10 35.77 -32.28
N ASP A 226 10.10 36.48 -32.81
CA ASP A 226 10.15 37.03 -34.19
C ASP A 226 10.23 36.00 -35.33
N GLY A 227 10.02 34.73 -35.02
CA GLY A 227 9.99 33.62 -35.97
C GLY A 227 9.11 32.49 -35.45
N SER A 228 7.86 32.81 -35.12
CA SER A 228 6.92 31.85 -34.55
C SER A 228 6.78 30.63 -35.46
N ARG A 229 6.97 29.45 -34.88
CA ARG A 229 6.88 28.17 -35.59
C ARG A 229 5.92 27.26 -34.85
N PHE A 230 5.09 26.57 -35.62
CA PHE A 230 4.24 25.52 -35.09
C PHE A 230 5.11 24.39 -34.53
N MET A 231 4.72 23.86 -33.38
CA MET A 231 5.44 22.84 -32.65
C MET A 231 4.49 21.68 -32.32
N ALA A 232 4.99 20.46 -32.45
CA ALA A 232 4.35 19.27 -31.88
C ALA A 232 5.25 18.60 -30.86
N ARG A 233 4.63 17.94 -29.89
CA ARG A 233 5.26 17.17 -28.83
C ARG A 233 4.58 15.80 -28.71
N LEU A 234 5.40 14.76 -28.60
CA LEU A 234 5.00 13.43 -28.15
C LEU A 234 5.87 13.09 -26.94
N GLY A 235 5.28 12.71 -25.82
CA GLY A 235 6.04 12.31 -24.64
C GLY A 235 5.40 11.16 -23.89
N TYR A 236 6.17 10.58 -22.97
CA TYR A 236 5.67 9.67 -21.96
C TYR A 236 6.03 10.22 -20.58
N GLN A 237 5.14 10.08 -19.61
CA GLN A 237 5.32 10.56 -18.25
C GLN A 237 5.00 9.47 -17.23
N LEU A 238 5.76 9.46 -16.13
CA LEU A 238 5.53 8.63 -14.94
C LEU A 238 5.80 9.47 -13.67
N ALA A 239 5.36 9.00 -12.50
CA ALA A 239 5.71 9.62 -11.22
C ALA A 239 6.67 8.75 -10.41
N ALA A 240 7.68 9.37 -9.77
CA ALA A 240 8.59 8.69 -8.84
C ALA A 240 9.39 9.71 -7.96
N PRO A 241 8.97 10.03 -6.72
CA PRO A 241 7.73 9.64 -6.03
C PRO A 241 6.52 10.42 -6.60
N GLU A 242 5.32 10.22 -6.03
CA GLU A 242 4.05 10.72 -6.56
C GLU A 242 4.05 12.20 -7.01
N SER A 243 4.70 13.09 -6.25
CA SER A 243 4.75 14.53 -6.55
C SER A 243 5.80 14.91 -7.61
N PHE A 244 6.67 13.99 -8.01
CA PHE A 244 7.70 14.21 -9.02
C PHE A 244 7.38 13.42 -10.28
N LEU A 245 7.09 14.15 -11.35
CA LEU A 245 6.84 13.56 -12.65
C LEU A 245 8.12 13.56 -13.48
N HIS A 246 8.46 12.42 -14.02
CA HIS A 246 9.55 12.24 -14.96
C HIS A 246 8.96 12.01 -16.34
N SER A 247 9.45 12.75 -17.32
CA SER A 247 9.00 12.62 -18.69
C SER A 247 10.16 12.56 -19.66
N PHE A 248 9.91 11.87 -20.77
CA PHE A 248 10.76 11.90 -21.94
C PHE A 248 9.90 12.32 -23.13
N SER A 249 10.28 13.38 -23.82
CA SER A 249 9.53 13.90 -24.97
C SER A 249 10.38 14.06 -26.21
N VAL A 250 9.70 13.95 -27.36
CA VAL A 250 10.18 14.29 -28.69
C VAL A 250 9.37 15.50 -29.18
N GLU A 251 10.07 16.55 -29.60
CA GLU A 251 9.46 17.79 -30.07
C GLU A 251 9.96 18.15 -31.46
N THR A 252 9.08 18.63 -32.33
CA THR A 252 9.43 18.99 -33.71
C THR A 252 8.67 20.19 -34.22
N ASP A 253 9.30 20.95 -35.13
CA ASP A 253 8.68 22.02 -35.92
C ASP A 253 8.20 21.57 -37.31
N PHE A 254 8.20 20.25 -37.56
CA PHE A 254 7.86 19.60 -38.84
C PHE A 254 8.76 19.97 -40.03
N ARG A 255 9.90 20.64 -39.79
CA ARG A 255 10.80 21.04 -40.87
C ARG A 255 12.23 20.63 -40.58
N GLU A 256 12.86 21.29 -39.62
CA GLU A 256 14.32 21.28 -39.47
C GLU A 256 14.75 20.85 -38.07
N GLN A 257 13.81 20.82 -37.11
CA GLN A 257 14.14 20.65 -35.72
C GLN A 257 13.46 19.43 -35.14
N LEU A 258 14.30 18.65 -34.44
CA LEU A 258 13.90 17.52 -33.62
C LEU A 258 14.64 17.67 -32.29
N VAL A 259 13.91 17.69 -31.19
CA VAL A 259 14.45 17.86 -29.83
C VAL A 259 13.99 16.70 -28.96
N LEU A 260 14.92 16.04 -28.29
CA LEU A 260 14.65 15.02 -27.28
C LEU A 260 14.85 15.63 -25.90
N THR A 261 13.88 15.50 -25.00
CA THR A 261 13.93 16.15 -23.69
C THR A 261 13.57 15.18 -22.57
N PRO A 262 14.56 14.63 -21.83
CA PRO A 262 14.34 14.17 -20.48
C PRO A 262 14.03 15.39 -19.56
N LEU A 263 13.01 15.25 -18.73
CA LEU A 263 12.55 16.31 -17.83
C LEU A 263 12.01 15.73 -16.53
N THR A 264 12.37 16.37 -15.43
CA THR A 264 11.79 16.13 -14.10
C THR A 264 11.04 17.36 -13.66
N GLN A 265 9.84 17.17 -13.12
CA GLN A 265 9.01 18.26 -12.62
C GLN A 265 8.36 17.90 -11.29
N TYR A 266 8.30 18.87 -10.39
CA TYR A 266 7.41 18.80 -9.24
C TYR A 266 6.02 19.22 -9.69
N ALA A 267 5.00 18.43 -9.36
CA ALA A 267 3.61 18.72 -9.70
C ALA A 267 2.73 18.63 -8.45
N THR A 268 1.89 19.65 -8.24
CA THR A 268 0.87 19.59 -7.19
C THR A 268 -0.24 18.63 -7.60
N PRO A 269 -0.86 17.90 -6.66
CA PRO A 269 -2.03 17.12 -6.97
C PRO A 269 -3.18 18.03 -7.44
N GLN A 270 -4.15 17.45 -8.14
CA GLN A 270 -5.36 18.16 -8.52
C GLN A 270 -6.42 18.01 -7.43
N VAL A 271 -7.08 19.12 -7.10
CA VAL A 271 -8.31 19.12 -6.31
C VAL A 271 -9.44 19.53 -7.24
N VAL A 272 -10.65 18.98 -7.07
CA VAL A 272 -11.86 19.16 -7.94
C VAL A 272 -11.89 20.42 -8.83
N ILE A 273 -11.65 21.60 -8.26
CA ILE A 273 -11.69 22.90 -8.97
C ILE A 273 -10.32 23.57 -9.15
N ILE A 274 -9.26 23.07 -8.51
CA ILE A 274 -7.92 23.65 -8.53
C ILE A 274 -7.05 22.85 -9.50
N PRO A 275 -6.57 23.47 -10.59
CA PRO A 275 -5.68 22.79 -11.52
C PRO A 275 -4.37 22.36 -10.85
N SER A 276 -3.79 21.27 -11.35
CA SER A 276 -2.44 20.84 -11.01
C SER A 276 -1.43 21.82 -11.60
N PHE A 277 -0.51 22.31 -10.78
CA PHE A 277 0.58 23.18 -11.20
C PHE A 277 1.90 22.40 -11.20
N GLY A 278 2.67 22.53 -12.27
CA GLY A 278 3.97 21.88 -12.44
C GLY A 278 5.10 22.88 -12.62
N LEU A 279 6.25 22.61 -11.98
CA LEU A 279 7.52 23.27 -12.25
C LEU A 279 8.60 22.24 -12.49
N GLY A 280 9.32 22.37 -13.60
CA GLY A 280 10.27 21.37 -14.05
C GLY A 280 11.57 21.93 -14.61
N LEU A 281 12.56 21.04 -14.61
CA LEU A 281 13.86 21.22 -15.20
C LEU A 281 14.12 20.06 -16.16
N GLY A 282 14.67 20.35 -17.33
CA GLY A 282 15.00 19.34 -18.32
C GLY A 282 16.28 19.64 -19.08
N VAL A 283 16.72 18.64 -19.83
CA VAL A 283 17.90 18.74 -20.70
C VAL A 283 17.43 18.53 -22.14
N PRO A 284 16.97 19.57 -22.84
CA PRO A 284 16.60 19.45 -24.24
C PRO A 284 17.86 19.21 -25.06
N VAL A 285 17.87 18.14 -25.85
CA VAL A 285 18.91 17.82 -26.81
C VAL A 285 18.32 18.03 -28.20
N GLN A 286 18.67 19.15 -28.82
CA GLN A 286 18.36 19.37 -30.23
C GLN A 286 19.20 18.37 -31.03
N VAL A 287 18.56 17.44 -31.74
CA VAL A 287 19.23 16.39 -32.54
C VAL A 287 19.43 16.86 -33.98
N LEU A 288 18.44 17.58 -34.51
CA LEU A 288 18.50 18.18 -35.85
C LEU A 288 18.47 19.72 -35.75
N PRO A 289 19.30 20.43 -36.53
CA PRO A 289 20.23 19.91 -37.54
C PRO A 289 21.55 19.37 -36.96
N GLU A 290 21.91 19.75 -35.72
CA GLU A 290 23.12 19.27 -35.03
C GLU A 290 22.80 18.99 -33.56
N ALA A 291 23.47 17.98 -33.00
CA ALA A 291 23.35 17.58 -31.60
C ALA A 291 23.82 18.69 -30.66
N ARG A 292 22.88 19.35 -29.97
CA ARG A 292 23.15 20.45 -29.05
C ARG A 292 22.36 20.28 -27.75
N PRO A 293 23.01 20.00 -26.61
CA PRO A 293 22.34 19.97 -25.33
C PRO A 293 22.04 21.41 -24.86
N GLY A 294 20.95 21.55 -24.13
CA GLY A 294 20.55 22.80 -23.48
C GLY A 294 20.02 22.57 -22.07
N LEU A 295 19.49 23.64 -21.51
CA LEU A 295 18.75 23.66 -20.25
C LEU A 295 17.32 24.08 -20.54
N ARG A 296 16.34 23.37 -19.98
CA ARG A 296 14.92 23.73 -20.05
C ARG A 296 14.39 24.06 -18.67
N LEU A 297 13.75 25.22 -18.56
CA LEU A 297 12.80 25.52 -17.49
C LEU A 297 11.38 25.28 -18.01
N LEU A 298 10.54 24.63 -17.22
CA LEU A 298 9.16 24.33 -17.58
C LEU A 298 8.22 24.76 -16.46
N ALA A 299 7.12 25.40 -16.84
CA ALA A 299 5.96 25.61 -15.98
C ALA A 299 4.73 25.06 -16.70
N ASP A 300 3.88 24.34 -15.98
CA ASP A 300 2.64 23.82 -16.53
C ASP A 300 1.44 23.98 -15.61
N LEU A 301 0.27 24.00 -16.24
CA LEU A 301 -1.03 24.00 -15.59
C LEU A 301 -1.88 22.92 -16.25
N HIS A 302 -2.42 21.99 -15.46
CA HIS A 302 -3.27 20.91 -15.93
C HIS A 302 -4.61 20.89 -15.21
N PHE A 303 -5.69 20.76 -15.96
CA PHE A 303 -7.03 20.49 -15.46
C PHE A 303 -7.52 19.16 -16.03
N GLY A 304 -7.37 18.11 -15.22
CA GLY A 304 -7.49 16.74 -15.67
C GLY A 304 -6.46 16.44 -16.78
N PRO A 305 -6.87 15.81 -17.89
CA PRO A 305 -5.95 15.45 -18.96
C PRO A 305 -5.51 16.63 -19.82
N LEU A 306 -6.15 17.80 -19.70
CA LEU A 306 -5.85 18.97 -20.53
C LEU A 306 -4.88 19.90 -19.81
N GLY A 307 -3.84 20.35 -20.49
CA GLY A 307 -2.85 21.24 -19.91
C GLY A 307 -2.32 22.30 -20.87
N ALA A 308 -1.74 23.34 -20.27
CA ALA A 308 -0.92 24.33 -20.94
C ALA A 308 0.49 24.28 -20.35
N VAL A 309 1.49 24.31 -21.22
CA VAL A 309 2.90 24.20 -20.85
C VAL A 309 3.66 25.36 -21.46
N LEU A 310 4.34 26.10 -20.61
CA LEU A 310 5.30 27.13 -20.99
C LEU A 310 6.70 26.59 -20.70
N SER A 311 7.55 26.55 -21.71
CA SER A 311 8.95 26.17 -21.54
C SER A 311 9.90 27.22 -22.09
N TRP A 312 11.02 27.38 -21.40
CA TRP A 312 12.13 28.21 -21.82
C TRP A 312 13.37 27.33 -21.98
N ASP A 313 13.91 27.28 -23.20
CA ASP A 313 15.12 26.52 -23.53
C ASP A 313 16.29 27.45 -23.73
N HIS A 314 17.45 27.07 -23.20
CA HIS A 314 18.70 27.78 -23.36
C HIS A 314 19.80 26.83 -23.83
N TYR A 315 20.46 27.15 -24.95
CA TYR A 315 21.51 26.32 -25.54
C TYR A 315 22.87 27.04 -25.41
N PRO A 316 23.74 26.62 -24.48
CA PRO A 316 24.97 27.35 -24.15
C PRO A 316 26.13 27.15 -25.13
N ALA A 317 26.05 26.20 -26.07
CA ALA A 317 27.13 25.79 -26.98
C ALA A 317 27.52 26.83 -28.06
N LEU A 318 27.41 28.12 -27.75
CA LEU A 318 27.90 29.23 -28.54
C LEU A 318 28.84 30.08 -27.68
N TRP A 319 29.97 29.51 -27.29
CA TRP A 319 31.09 30.27 -26.71
C TRP A 319 32.15 30.48 -27.79
N GLU A 320 31.80 31.32 -28.78
CA GLU A 320 32.68 32.21 -29.54
C GLU A 320 31.82 32.93 -30.62
N GLY A 321 31.42 34.17 -30.34
CA GLY A 321 31.04 35.15 -31.37
C GLY A 321 29.65 35.09 -32.00
N THR A 322 28.75 34.18 -31.61
CA THR A 322 27.34 34.22 -32.09
C THR A 322 26.35 33.92 -30.97
N ASP A 323 25.39 34.82 -30.78
CA ASP A 323 24.37 34.90 -29.73
C ASP A 323 23.96 33.61 -29.00
N SER A 324 24.06 33.61 -27.66
CA SER A 324 23.36 32.65 -26.81
C SER A 324 21.90 32.58 -27.19
N PHE A 325 21.44 31.41 -27.62
CA PHE A 325 20.13 31.29 -28.25
C PHE A 325 19.12 30.68 -27.26
N SER A 326 18.11 31.48 -26.90
CA SER A 326 17.04 31.09 -26.00
C SER A 326 15.69 30.99 -26.74
N ARG A 327 14.86 29.99 -26.42
CA ARG A 327 13.52 29.80 -27.02
C ARG A 327 12.46 29.83 -25.93
N LEU A 328 11.37 30.54 -26.19
CA LEU A 328 10.14 30.41 -25.41
C LEU A 328 9.13 29.60 -26.23
N ILE A 329 8.51 28.59 -25.63
CA ILE A 329 7.58 27.68 -26.29
C ILE A 329 6.32 27.58 -25.44
N LEU A 330 5.16 27.70 -26.08
CA LEU A 330 3.86 27.47 -25.46
C LEU A 330 3.18 26.29 -26.17
N LEU A 331 2.79 25.27 -25.41
CA LEU A 331 2.10 24.08 -25.88
C LEU A 331 0.78 23.91 -25.14
N PHE A 332 -0.28 23.56 -25.86
CA PHE A 332 -1.46 22.92 -25.28
C PHE A 332 -1.29 21.41 -25.39
N GLN A 333 -1.55 20.70 -24.30
CA GLN A 333 -1.28 19.29 -24.17
C GLN A 333 -2.51 18.52 -23.73
N VAL A 334 -2.60 17.27 -24.20
CA VAL A 334 -3.51 16.27 -23.68
C VAL A 334 -2.71 15.06 -23.21
N GLY A 335 -2.92 14.65 -21.97
CA GLY A 335 -2.46 13.38 -21.45
C GLY A 335 -3.50 12.30 -21.72
N LEU A 336 -3.04 11.20 -22.30
CA LEU A 336 -3.79 9.97 -22.49
C LEU A 336 -3.51 9.07 -21.30
#